data_AF-A0A2E9GQD9-F1
#
_entry.id   AF-A0A2E9GQD9-F1
#
_cell.length_a   1.000
_cell.length_b   1.000
_cell.length_c   1.000
_cell.angle_alpha   90.00
_cell.angle_beta   90.00
_cell.angle_gamma   90.00
#
_symmetry.space_group_name_H-M   'P 1'
#
loop_
_entity.id
_entity.type
_entity.pdbx_description
1 polymer ?
#
loop_
_entity_poly.entity_id
_entity_poly.type
_entity_poly.pdbx_seq_one_letter_code
_entity_poly.pdbx_strand_id
1 'polypeptide(L)'
;MSDPPRNGPSITGSELAGWLFTALAILYAYAAHQGIGPLPLSGELAWYDPRGFLRGSAAFAWALRVPARAIVLLVLPAAALTGLVFVASRSALARTLALACLISVSLFGFYGTLGVRVWEFFFWRGSAVLVMTALIVSCALTAPLLARSWLRLGWPLRAATYLPVCFAAVALLRNATGTDERLYFSLSPWPAVTIFGLEVGGLFAMVWLAGVALGALALARRADDPRAAVIGVALGVSLPVALIAAGTGWHLLPFRPGAGTFAGLVVATALGIAGVAARDRLHTDALRERARYFSLGAALIAAPLVAGEVWARIDYHWTRDVQAEAINEAMERYYARADLYPDELTDLVAGGDMRSIPTPAIGFGFLYDGKFHYTSFGTSYLLAFTAPRWVECHYNSPFHGDLDEEELDPEDAAALESAWSCPSNPPELW
;
A
#
# COMPACT_ATOMS: atom_id res chain seq x y z
N MET A 1 25.21 -49.97 -6.75
CA MET A 1 25.00 -49.52 -5.36
C MET A 1 25.39 -48.07 -5.27
N SER A 2 24.41 -47.24 -4.88
CA SER A 2 24.51 -45.85 -4.38
C SER A 2 25.45 -44.88 -5.10
N ASP A 3 24.86 -44.01 -5.91
CA ASP A 3 25.42 -42.66 -6.14
C ASP A 3 25.76 -42.02 -4.80
N PRO A 4 26.93 -41.36 -4.66
CA PRO A 4 27.28 -40.67 -3.44
C PRO A 4 26.27 -39.54 -3.16
N PRO A 5 25.97 -39.25 -1.89
CA PRO A 5 25.07 -38.17 -1.54
C PRO A 5 25.60 -36.87 -2.14
N ARG A 6 24.78 -36.22 -2.96
CA ARG A 6 25.02 -34.85 -3.41
C ARG A 6 25.16 -33.99 -2.15
N ASN A 7 26.39 -33.58 -1.85
CA ASN A 7 26.67 -32.58 -0.83
C ASN A 7 25.70 -31.41 -1.05
N GLY A 8 24.90 -31.10 -0.01
CA GLY A 8 24.04 -29.92 -0.03
C GLY A 8 24.86 -28.66 -0.28
N PRO A 9 24.22 -27.56 -0.72
CA PRO A 9 24.93 -26.33 -1.05
C PRO A 9 25.73 -25.84 0.17
N SER A 10 27.07 -25.95 0.11
CA SER A 10 27.96 -25.37 1.11
C SER A 10 27.92 -23.86 0.97
N ILE A 11 27.37 -23.16 1.97
CA ILE A 11 27.40 -21.70 2.01
C ILE A 11 28.86 -21.26 1.96
N THR A 12 29.21 -20.49 0.93
CA THR A 12 30.58 -20.00 0.78
C THR A 12 30.86 -18.88 1.79
N GLY A 13 32.12 -18.68 2.20
CA GLY A 13 32.47 -17.60 3.15
C GLY A 13 32.05 -16.20 2.68
N SER A 14 31.97 -15.98 1.37
CA SER A 14 31.44 -14.74 0.77
C SER A 14 29.93 -14.59 0.95
N GLU A 15 29.16 -15.68 0.87
CA GLU A 15 27.71 -15.64 1.12
C GLU A 15 27.38 -15.35 2.58
N LEU A 16 28.15 -15.90 3.52
CA LEU A 16 28.05 -15.56 4.95
C LEU A 16 28.35 -14.08 5.20
N ALA A 17 29.43 -13.57 4.62
CA ALA A 17 29.78 -12.15 4.72
C ALA A 17 28.68 -11.26 4.12
N GLY A 18 28.09 -11.67 3.00
CA GLY A 18 26.96 -10.98 2.37
C GLY A 18 25.75 -10.83 3.31
N TRP A 19 25.34 -11.92 3.96
CA TRP A 19 24.24 -11.89 4.92
C TRP A 19 24.58 -11.13 6.21
N LEU A 20 25.83 -11.18 6.65
CA LEU A 20 26.31 -10.35 7.76
C LEU A 20 26.15 -8.86 7.44
N PHE A 21 26.58 -8.41 6.25
CA PHE A 21 26.38 -7.02 5.84
C PHE A 21 24.91 -6.65 5.68
N THR A 22 24.06 -7.58 5.23
CA THR A 22 22.60 -7.36 5.21
C THR A 22 22.04 -7.17 6.63
N ALA A 23 22.46 -7.99 7.59
CA ALA A 23 22.05 -7.85 8.99
C ALA A 23 22.51 -6.49 9.56
N LEU A 24 23.75 -6.08 9.27
CA LEU A 24 24.25 -4.76 9.65
C LEU A 24 23.46 -3.61 9.00
N ALA A 25 23.04 -3.76 7.73
CA ALA A 25 22.20 -2.77 7.05
C ALA A 25 20.82 -2.65 7.72
N ILE A 26 20.21 -3.76 8.13
CA ILE A 26 18.93 -3.77 8.86
C ILE A 26 19.08 -3.11 10.23
N LEU A 27 20.12 -3.49 10.99
CA LEU A 27 20.41 -2.89 12.29
C LEU A 27 20.66 -1.39 12.18
N TYR A 28 21.38 -0.97 11.15
CA TYR A 28 21.63 0.44 10.89
C TYR A 28 20.36 1.20 10.50
N ALA A 29 19.50 0.62 9.64
CA ALA A 29 18.22 1.22 9.30
C ALA A 29 17.31 1.36 10.53
N TYR A 30 17.30 0.36 11.41
CA TYR A 30 16.59 0.43 12.69
C TYR A 30 17.18 1.51 13.61
N ALA A 31 18.50 1.59 13.74
CA ALA A 31 19.15 2.64 14.52
C ALA A 31 18.87 4.05 13.98
N ALA A 32 18.86 4.23 12.65
CA ALA A 32 18.49 5.48 12.01
C ALA A 32 17.03 5.85 12.30
N HIS A 33 16.10 4.90 12.13
CA HIS A 33 14.69 5.06 12.49
C HIS A 33 14.51 5.52 13.94
N GLN A 34 15.11 4.78 14.88
CA GLN A 34 15.05 5.06 16.30
C GLN A 34 15.70 6.40 16.68
N GLY A 35 16.74 6.81 15.94
CA GLY A 35 17.50 8.01 16.21
C GLY A 35 16.91 9.30 15.66
N ILE A 36 16.44 9.30 14.40
CA ILE A 36 15.95 10.50 13.69
C ILE A 36 14.42 10.61 13.67
N GLY A 37 13.71 9.56 14.10
CA GLY A 37 12.25 9.57 14.18
C GLY A 37 11.69 10.55 15.20
N PRO A 38 10.38 10.82 15.12
CA PRO A 38 9.69 11.75 16.01
C PRO A 38 9.85 11.33 17.47
N LEU A 39 9.90 12.33 18.36
CA LEU A 39 9.87 12.09 19.78
C LEU A 39 8.48 11.56 20.18
N PRO A 40 8.39 10.58 21.08
CA PRO A 40 7.11 10.06 21.53
C PRO A 40 6.31 11.11 22.30
N LEU A 41 4.98 11.09 22.17
CA LEU A 41 4.08 12.09 22.76
C LEU A 41 3.85 11.88 24.27
N SER A 42 3.90 10.64 24.76
CA SER A 42 3.97 10.24 26.19
C SER A 42 3.71 8.72 26.31
N GLY A 43 4.13 8.10 27.43
CA GLY A 43 3.81 6.70 27.76
C GLY A 43 5.01 5.72 27.71
N GLU A 44 4.74 4.46 28.05
CA GLU A 44 5.69 3.35 27.87
C GLU A 44 5.96 3.14 26.38
N LEU A 45 7.22 3.25 25.98
CA LEU A 45 7.64 3.14 24.59
C LEU A 45 7.57 1.70 24.10
N ALA A 46 6.79 1.44 23.06
CA ALA A 46 6.88 0.18 22.35
C ALA A 46 8.22 0.10 21.60
N TRP A 47 8.68 -1.12 21.32
CA TRP A 47 9.97 -1.34 20.66
C TRP A 47 10.03 -0.78 19.22
N TYR A 48 8.87 -0.55 18.60
CA TYR A 48 8.74 0.01 17.26
C TYR A 48 8.58 1.54 17.25
N ASP A 49 8.39 2.17 18.41
CA ASP A 49 8.30 3.63 18.49
C ASP A 49 9.69 4.25 18.44
N PRO A 50 9.92 5.27 17.61
CA PRO A 50 11.20 5.96 17.54
C PRO A 50 11.48 6.76 18.82
N ARG A 51 12.77 6.86 19.20
CA ARG A 51 13.21 7.52 20.44
C ARG A 51 13.74 8.94 20.23
N GLY A 52 14.09 9.31 19.00
CA GLY A 52 14.62 10.64 18.67
C GLY A 52 15.99 10.96 19.29
N PHE A 53 16.75 9.94 19.73
CA PHE A 53 17.98 10.15 20.52
C PHE A 53 19.08 10.92 19.78
N LEU A 54 19.11 10.88 18.45
CA LEU A 54 20.09 11.66 17.67
C LEU A 54 19.73 13.15 17.68
N ARG A 55 18.44 13.48 17.64
CA ARG A 55 17.96 14.88 17.70
C ARG A 55 18.27 15.54 19.06
N GLY A 56 18.21 14.77 20.14
CA GLY A 56 18.55 15.22 21.49
C GLY A 56 20.06 15.32 21.77
N SER A 57 20.91 14.81 20.88
CA SER A 57 22.35 14.72 21.13
C SER A 57 23.11 15.98 20.71
N ALA A 58 23.82 16.60 21.65
CA ALA A 58 24.70 17.73 21.38
C ALA A 58 25.80 17.38 20.35
N ALA A 59 26.26 16.12 20.31
CA ALA A 59 27.29 15.66 19.39
C ALA A 59 26.83 15.66 17.92
N PHE A 60 25.52 15.48 17.67
CA PHE A 60 24.94 15.44 16.33
C PHE A 60 24.21 16.73 15.93
N ALA A 61 24.06 17.68 16.86
CA ALA A 61 23.37 18.95 16.61
C ALA A 61 23.93 19.72 15.40
N TRP A 62 25.25 19.68 15.17
CA TRP A 62 25.86 20.35 14.01
C TRP A 62 25.42 19.76 12.66
N ALA A 63 25.21 18.45 12.60
CA ALA A 63 24.83 17.72 11.39
C ALA A 63 23.32 17.84 11.15
N LEU A 64 22.53 17.76 12.21
CA LEU A 64 21.06 17.80 12.14
C LEU A 64 20.47 19.19 11.90
N ARG A 65 21.23 20.27 12.13
CA ARG A 65 20.83 21.65 11.80
C ARG A 65 20.67 21.89 10.29
N VAL A 66 21.34 21.12 9.45
CA VAL A 66 21.28 21.27 7.99
C VAL A 66 20.73 19.98 7.40
N PRO A 67 19.49 19.98 6.87
CA PRO A 67 18.83 18.75 6.38
C PRO A 67 19.66 17.96 5.39
N ALA A 68 20.29 18.63 4.42
CA ALA A 68 21.16 17.98 3.44
C ALA A 68 22.34 17.25 4.10
N ARG A 69 22.96 17.82 5.14
CA ARG A 69 24.08 17.18 5.86
C ARG A 69 23.59 15.97 6.65
N ALA A 70 22.46 16.10 7.34
CA ALA A 70 21.84 15.01 8.09
C ALA A 70 21.52 13.82 7.18
N ILE A 71 20.89 14.08 6.02
CA ILE A 71 20.57 13.05 5.03
C ILE A 71 21.85 12.38 4.52
N VAL A 72 22.86 13.16 4.13
CA VAL A 72 24.14 12.59 3.64
C VAL A 72 24.83 11.74 4.72
N LEU A 73 24.90 12.24 5.96
CA LEU A 73 25.51 11.54 7.09
C LEU A 73 24.81 10.19 7.36
N LEU A 74 23.48 10.15 7.24
CA LEU A 74 22.71 8.93 7.45
C LEU A 74 22.80 7.97 6.25
N VAL A 75 22.72 8.49 5.03
CA VAL A 75 22.64 7.68 3.80
C VAL A 75 23.99 7.08 3.41
N LEU A 76 25.11 7.77 3.66
CA LEU A 76 26.43 7.28 3.27
C LEU A 76 26.80 5.91 3.88
N PRO A 77 26.65 5.68 5.20
CA PRO A 77 26.89 4.35 5.77
C PRO A 77 25.94 3.28 5.22
N ALA A 78 24.66 3.63 5.01
CA ALA A 78 23.71 2.71 4.38
C ALA A 78 24.15 2.33 2.97
N ALA A 79 24.58 3.30 2.16
CA ALA A 79 25.06 3.08 0.80
C ALA A 79 26.33 2.21 0.77
N ALA A 80 27.26 2.43 1.71
CA ALA A 80 28.45 1.61 1.87
C ALA A 80 28.08 0.15 2.20
N LEU A 81 27.18 -0.07 3.17
CA LEU A 81 26.69 -1.41 3.51
C LEU A 81 25.98 -2.09 2.33
N THR A 82 25.13 -1.37 1.60
CA THR A 82 24.50 -1.88 0.38
C THR A 82 25.55 -2.27 -0.66
N GLY A 83 26.56 -1.43 -0.90
CA GLY A 83 27.68 -1.74 -1.79
C GLY A 83 28.40 -3.02 -1.39
N LEU A 84 28.71 -3.18 -0.10
CA LEU A 84 29.34 -4.40 0.44
C LEU A 84 28.47 -5.64 0.22
N VAL A 85 27.15 -5.55 0.41
CA VAL A 85 26.23 -6.67 0.12
C VAL A 85 26.26 -7.05 -1.36
N PHE A 86 26.28 -6.06 -2.28
CA PHE A 86 26.31 -6.34 -3.72
C PHE A 86 27.62 -7.01 -4.17
N VAL A 87 28.74 -6.66 -3.53
CA VAL A 87 30.06 -7.26 -3.79
C VAL A 87 30.17 -8.65 -3.16
N ALA A 88 29.75 -8.81 -1.90
CA ALA A 88 29.94 -10.05 -1.14
C ALA A 88 28.88 -11.12 -1.44
N SER A 89 27.63 -10.73 -1.73
CA SER A 89 26.52 -11.67 -1.91
C SER A 89 26.07 -11.78 -3.35
N ARG A 90 25.71 -13.01 -3.77
CA ARG A 90 24.93 -13.27 -5.01
C ARG A 90 23.44 -13.44 -4.76
N SER A 91 23.00 -13.43 -3.50
CA SER A 91 21.60 -13.59 -3.12
C SER A 91 20.77 -12.40 -3.61
N ALA A 92 19.73 -12.68 -4.38
CA ALA A 92 18.78 -11.65 -4.83
C ALA A 92 18.09 -11.00 -3.62
N LEU A 93 17.66 -11.82 -2.65
CA LEU A 93 16.98 -11.36 -1.44
C LEU A 93 17.87 -10.44 -0.59
N ALA A 94 19.13 -10.82 -0.36
CA ALA A 94 20.06 -10.00 0.41
C ALA A 94 20.27 -8.62 -0.22
N ARG A 95 20.42 -8.57 -1.56
CA ARG A 95 20.56 -7.31 -2.31
C ARG A 95 19.30 -6.46 -2.28
N THR A 96 18.12 -7.08 -2.39
CA THR A 96 16.83 -6.39 -2.26
C THR A 96 16.65 -5.80 -0.87
N LEU A 97 16.93 -6.56 0.19
CA LEU A 97 16.83 -6.09 1.57
C LEU A 97 17.82 -4.96 1.86
N ALA A 98 19.06 -5.07 1.36
CA ALA A 98 20.05 -4.01 1.54
C ALA A 98 19.68 -2.73 0.79
N LEU A 99 19.04 -2.83 -0.38
CA LEU A 99 18.50 -1.68 -1.08
C LEU A 99 17.29 -1.09 -0.33
N ALA A 100 16.43 -1.92 0.25
CA ALA A 100 15.31 -1.47 1.06
C ALA A 100 15.81 -0.69 2.28
N CYS A 101 16.84 -1.18 2.97
CA CYS A 101 17.46 -0.46 4.08
C CYS A 101 17.99 0.92 3.65
N LEU A 102 18.68 1.00 2.50
CA LEU A 102 19.18 2.26 1.95
C LEU A 102 18.05 3.26 1.66
N ILE A 103 16.97 2.80 1.00
CA ILE A 103 15.83 3.64 0.67
C ILE A 103 15.10 4.05 1.97
N SER A 104 14.89 3.14 2.91
CA SER A 104 14.29 3.43 4.21
C SER A 104 15.08 4.50 4.96
N VAL A 105 16.41 4.37 5.06
CA VAL A 105 17.27 5.38 5.70
C VAL A 105 17.16 6.73 4.99
N SER A 106 17.11 6.75 3.67
CA SER A 106 16.91 7.98 2.89
C SER A 106 15.56 8.64 3.21
N LEU A 107 14.49 7.84 3.27
CA LEU A 107 13.15 8.29 3.61
C LEU A 107 13.08 8.79 5.06
N PHE A 108 13.66 8.05 6.02
CA PHE A 108 13.76 8.50 7.42
C PHE A 108 14.56 9.79 7.54
N GLY A 109 15.67 9.94 6.81
CA GLY A 109 16.43 11.18 6.77
C GLY A 109 15.59 12.35 6.23
N PHE A 110 14.90 12.14 5.10
CA PHE A 110 14.06 13.18 4.48
C PHE A 110 12.88 13.57 5.36
N TYR A 111 12.04 12.60 5.76
CA TYR A 111 10.89 12.86 6.61
C TYR A 111 11.29 13.24 8.03
N GLY A 112 12.50 12.90 8.47
CA GLY A 112 13.06 13.29 9.76
C GLY A 112 13.66 14.68 9.82
N THR A 113 13.79 15.37 8.70
CA THR A 113 14.43 16.69 8.65
C THR A 113 13.64 17.72 7.86
N LEU A 114 13.08 17.34 6.72
CA LEU A 114 12.30 18.21 5.83
C LEU A 114 10.79 17.95 5.97
N GLY A 115 10.40 16.68 6.08
CA GLY A 115 8.99 16.25 6.15
C GLY A 115 8.48 15.98 7.56
N VAL A 116 9.03 16.65 8.58
CA VAL A 116 8.85 16.28 10.00
C VAL A 116 7.38 16.20 10.40
N ARG A 117 6.56 17.16 9.96
CA ARG A 117 5.12 17.18 10.28
C ARG A 117 4.38 15.95 9.77
N VAL A 118 4.71 15.45 8.59
CA VAL A 118 4.08 14.23 8.04
C VAL A 118 4.44 13.02 8.89
N TRP A 119 5.70 12.92 9.32
CA TRP A 119 6.13 11.80 10.16
C TRP A 119 5.55 11.86 11.57
N GLU A 120 5.50 13.06 12.18
CA GLU A 120 4.85 13.28 13.47
C GLU A 120 3.34 13.00 13.40
N PHE A 121 2.68 13.40 12.33
CA PHE A 121 1.24 13.18 12.14
C PHE A 121 0.88 11.69 12.10
N PHE A 122 1.65 10.86 11.40
CA PHE A 122 1.37 9.43 11.25
C PHE A 122 2.05 8.55 12.32
N PHE A 123 2.85 9.11 13.23
CA PHE A 123 3.52 8.37 14.32
C PHE A 123 4.27 7.11 13.80
N TRP A 124 4.21 5.98 14.52
CA TRP A 124 4.77 4.70 14.08
C TRP A 124 4.22 4.22 12.73
N ARG A 125 2.99 4.63 12.34
CA ARG A 125 2.42 4.28 11.03
C ARG A 125 3.14 4.95 9.87
N GLY A 126 3.63 6.17 10.09
CA GLY A 126 4.53 6.83 9.14
C GLY A 126 5.75 5.95 8.87
N SER A 127 6.33 5.34 9.91
CA SER A 127 7.43 4.40 9.74
C SER A 127 7.05 3.15 8.95
N ALA A 128 5.86 2.58 9.19
CA ALA A 128 5.35 1.45 8.41
C ALA A 128 5.18 1.79 6.92
N VAL A 129 4.57 2.94 6.60
CA VAL A 129 4.43 3.44 5.22
C VAL A 129 5.81 3.56 4.56
N LEU A 130 6.76 4.26 5.20
CA LEU A 130 8.09 4.50 4.62
C LEU A 130 8.87 3.19 4.39
N VAL A 131 8.79 2.23 5.31
CA VAL A 131 9.42 0.91 5.14
C VAL A 131 8.74 0.12 4.03
N MET A 132 7.41 0.12 3.97
CA MET A 132 6.66 -0.59 2.93
C MET A 132 6.96 -0.02 1.54
N THR A 133 6.97 1.31 1.39
CA THR A 133 7.37 1.99 0.16
C THR A 133 8.80 1.61 -0.23
N ALA A 134 9.74 1.63 0.71
CA ALA A 134 11.13 1.25 0.46
C ALA A 134 11.27 -0.20 -0.03
N LEU A 135 10.51 -1.13 0.58
CA LEU A 135 10.47 -2.53 0.16
C LEU A 135 9.91 -2.68 -1.25
N ILE A 136 8.79 -2.05 -1.58
CA ILE A 136 8.18 -2.14 -2.92
C ILE A 136 9.11 -1.58 -3.98
N VAL A 137 9.67 -0.39 -3.77
CA VAL A 137 10.61 0.23 -4.71
C VAL A 137 11.85 -0.64 -4.88
N SER A 138 12.37 -1.21 -3.79
CA SER A 138 13.53 -2.11 -3.87
C SER A 138 13.23 -3.40 -4.63
N CYS A 139 12.07 -4.00 -4.39
CA CYS A 139 11.59 -5.16 -5.15
C CYS A 139 11.43 -4.83 -6.63
N ALA A 140 10.94 -3.64 -6.98
CA ALA A 140 10.82 -3.19 -8.37
C ALA A 140 12.20 -3.03 -9.02
N LEU A 141 13.12 -2.30 -8.38
CA LEU A 141 14.48 -2.07 -8.90
C LEU A 141 15.30 -3.37 -9.02
N THR A 142 15.03 -4.34 -8.15
CA THR A 142 15.68 -5.67 -8.17
C THR A 142 14.81 -6.75 -8.81
N ALA A 143 13.69 -6.40 -9.44
CA ALA A 143 12.72 -7.33 -10.00
C ALA A 143 13.36 -8.40 -10.88
N PRO A 144 14.28 -8.08 -11.80
CA PRO A 144 14.85 -9.13 -12.63
C PRO A 144 15.91 -10.00 -11.94
N LEU A 145 16.45 -9.60 -10.79
CA LEU A 145 17.24 -10.51 -9.94
C LEU A 145 16.30 -11.47 -9.20
N LEU A 146 15.23 -10.95 -8.62
CA LEU A 146 14.21 -11.72 -7.90
C LEU A 146 13.51 -12.72 -8.82
N ALA A 147 13.02 -12.27 -9.97
CA ALA A 147 12.38 -13.10 -10.99
C ALA A 147 13.30 -14.23 -11.45
N ARG A 148 14.57 -13.93 -11.76
CA ARG A 148 15.54 -14.96 -12.16
C ARG A 148 15.80 -15.97 -11.04
N SER A 149 15.89 -15.52 -9.79
CA SER A 149 16.07 -16.42 -8.64
C SER A 149 14.84 -17.29 -8.41
N TRP A 150 13.65 -16.70 -8.48
CA TRP A 150 12.37 -17.36 -8.27
C TRP A 150 12.06 -18.39 -9.36
N LEU A 151 12.36 -18.07 -10.62
CA LEU A 151 12.20 -19.00 -11.74
C LEU A 151 13.16 -20.20 -11.70
N ARG A 152 14.22 -20.19 -10.89
CA ARG A 152 15.05 -21.39 -10.67
C ARG A 152 14.42 -22.37 -9.68
N LEU A 153 13.48 -21.91 -8.85
CA LEU A 153 12.78 -22.76 -7.90
C LEU A 153 11.81 -23.68 -8.64
N GLY A 154 11.57 -24.87 -8.09
CA GLY A 154 10.47 -25.73 -8.53
C GLY A 154 9.11 -25.09 -8.23
N TRP A 155 8.06 -25.48 -8.95
CA TRP A 155 6.72 -24.88 -8.80
C TRP A 155 6.18 -24.87 -7.35
N PRO A 156 6.40 -25.90 -6.49
CA PRO A 156 5.89 -25.86 -5.12
C PRO A 156 6.57 -24.78 -4.28
N LEU A 157 7.88 -24.62 -4.46
CA LEU A 157 8.66 -23.59 -3.77
C LEU A 157 8.28 -22.19 -4.25
N ARG A 158 8.03 -22.03 -5.56
CA ARG A 158 7.53 -20.76 -6.09
C ARG A 158 6.22 -20.36 -5.42
N ALA A 159 5.26 -21.29 -5.33
CA ALA A 159 4.00 -21.08 -4.65
C ALA A 159 4.21 -20.78 -3.15
N ALA A 160 5.03 -21.56 -2.45
CA ALA A 160 5.32 -21.37 -1.03
C ALA A 160 5.96 -20.00 -0.71
N THR A 161 6.77 -19.45 -1.62
CA THR A 161 7.38 -18.12 -1.44
C THR A 161 6.46 -16.95 -1.81
N TYR A 162 5.51 -17.17 -2.72
CA TYR A 162 4.69 -16.10 -3.29
C TYR A 162 3.30 -16.02 -2.64
N LEU A 163 2.64 -17.15 -2.39
CA LEU A 163 1.29 -17.19 -1.83
C LEU A 163 1.19 -16.48 -0.48
N PRO A 164 2.15 -16.59 0.46
CA PRO A 164 2.08 -15.82 1.71
C PRO A 164 2.10 -14.31 1.48
N VAL A 165 2.92 -13.84 0.54
CA VAL A 165 3.00 -12.40 0.18
C VAL A 165 1.72 -11.95 -0.51
N CYS A 166 1.21 -12.76 -1.45
CA CYS A 166 -0.04 -12.52 -2.14
C CYS A 166 -1.21 -12.43 -1.17
N PHE A 167 -1.33 -13.41 -0.27
CA PHE A 167 -2.37 -13.45 0.76
C PHE A 167 -2.24 -12.26 1.72
N ALA A 168 -1.03 -11.94 2.18
CA ALA A 168 -0.81 -10.77 3.04
C ALA A 168 -1.25 -9.47 2.36
N ALA A 169 -0.90 -9.27 1.09
CA ALA A 169 -1.33 -8.10 0.32
C ALA A 169 -2.85 -8.05 0.15
N VAL A 170 -3.49 -9.17 -0.23
CA VAL A 170 -4.96 -9.25 -0.34
C VAL A 170 -5.63 -9.00 1.02
N ALA A 171 -5.11 -9.57 2.10
CA ALA A 171 -5.62 -9.36 3.45
C ALA A 171 -5.48 -7.90 3.89
N LEU A 172 -4.39 -7.22 3.57
CA LEU A 172 -4.21 -5.80 3.89
C LEU A 172 -5.16 -4.90 3.09
N LEU A 173 -5.45 -5.24 1.83
CA LEU A 173 -6.38 -4.51 0.96
C LEU A 173 -7.85 -4.72 1.36
N ARG A 174 -8.18 -5.93 1.83
CA ARG A 174 -9.56 -6.34 2.11
C ARG A 174 -10.02 -6.02 3.54
N ASN A 175 -9.11 -5.88 4.49
CA ASN A 175 -9.50 -5.66 5.89
C ASN A 175 -9.76 -4.17 6.19
N ALA A 176 -10.91 -3.90 6.81
CA ALA A 176 -11.13 -2.68 7.57
C ALA A 176 -10.36 -2.72 8.88
N THR A 177 -10.12 -1.55 9.44
CA THR A 177 -9.21 -1.42 10.59
C THR A 177 -9.68 -0.42 11.62
N GLY A 178 -10.95 0.00 11.53
CA GLY A 178 -11.64 0.79 12.53
C GLY A 178 -10.90 2.07 12.96
N THR A 179 -11.46 2.72 13.96
CA THR A 179 -10.83 3.85 14.65
C THR A 179 -10.00 3.34 15.83
N ASP A 180 -8.86 3.98 16.08
CA ASP A 180 -8.13 3.84 17.34
C ASP A 180 -8.48 5.07 18.18
N GLU A 181 -9.18 4.88 19.29
CA GLU A 181 -9.64 5.95 20.19
C GLU A 181 -8.47 6.80 20.73
N ARG A 182 -7.23 6.28 20.65
CA ARG A 182 -6.01 7.00 21.07
C ARG A 182 -5.48 7.97 20.02
N LEU A 183 -6.11 8.06 18.85
CA LEU A 183 -5.70 8.98 17.80
C LEU A 183 -6.24 10.39 18.04
N TYR A 184 -5.39 11.38 17.73
CA TYR A 184 -5.79 12.79 17.76
C TYR A 184 -6.88 13.16 16.74
N PHE A 185 -7.10 12.30 15.74
CA PHE A 185 -8.12 12.45 14.70
C PHE A 185 -8.75 11.09 14.40
N SER A 186 -10.04 11.09 14.04
CA SER A 186 -10.80 9.93 13.56
C SER A 186 -10.37 9.51 12.15
N LEU A 187 -9.07 9.32 11.93
CA LEU A 187 -8.54 8.71 10.72
C LEU A 187 -7.99 7.36 11.11
N SER A 188 -8.65 6.29 10.66
CA SER A 188 -8.07 4.95 10.77
C SER A 188 -6.64 5.01 10.21
N PRO A 189 -5.64 4.51 10.95
CA PRO A 189 -4.26 4.72 10.60
C PRO A 189 -3.70 3.62 9.68
N TRP A 190 -4.45 2.53 9.52
CA TRP A 190 -4.07 1.40 8.67
C TRP A 190 -4.41 1.60 7.19
N PRO A 191 -5.50 2.29 6.81
CA PRO A 191 -5.70 2.73 5.44
C PRO A 191 -4.49 3.50 4.93
N ALA A 192 -3.81 4.31 5.74
CA ALA A 192 -2.59 5.01 5.28
C ALA A 192 -1.48 4.03 4.84
N VAL A 193 -1.28 2.92 5.56
CA VAL A 193 -0.30 1.88 5.21
C VAL A 193 -0.74 1.12 3.96
N THR A 194 -2.00 0.70 3.90
CA THR A 194 -2.55 -0.02 2.75
C THR A 194 -2.59 0.85 1.49
N ILE A 195 -3.09 2.08 1.59
CA ILE A 195 -3.22 3.04 0.48
C ILE A 195 -1.84 3.50 0.04
N PHE A 196 -1.11 4.25 0.87
CA PHE A 196 0.15 4.87 0.44
C PHE A 196 1.30 3.87 0.36
N GLY A 197 1.38 2.96 1.31
CA GLY A 197 2.44 1.98 1.40
C GLY A 197 2.33 0.86 0.36
N LEU A 198 1.12 0.36 0.09
CA LEU A 198 0.89 -0.82 -0.77
C LEU A 198 0.20 -0.50 -2.10
N GLU A 199 -0.96 0.16 -2.12
CA GLU A 199 -1.71 0.44 -3.35
C GLU A 199 -0.97 1.44 -4.25
N VAL A 200 -0.67 2.64 -3.73
CA VAL A 200 0.01 3.69 -4.50
C VAL A 200 1.41 3.22 -4.90
N GLY A 201 2.22 2.81 -3.92
CA GLY A 201 3.57 2.32 -4.17
C GLY A 201 3.61 1.12 -5.12
N GLY A 202 2.73 0.14 -4.91
CA GLY A 202 2.62 -1.07 -5.72
C GLY A 202 2.15 -0.77 -7.14
N LEU A 203 1.16 0.11 -7.32
CA LEU A 203 0.67 0.54 -8.62
C LEU A 203 1.78 1.22 -9.43
N PHE A 204 2.47 2.22 -8.86
CA PHE A 204 3.56 2.90 -9.55
C PHE A 204 4.69 1.94 -9.94
N ALA A 205 5.06 1.04 -9.03
CA ALA A 205 6.02 -0.02 -9.33
C ALA A 205 5.55 -0.92 -10.47
N MET A 206 4.30 -1.39 -10.43
CA MET A 206 3.71 -2.27 -11.45
C MET A 206 3.73 -1.62 -12.84
N VAL A 207 3.22 -0.39 -12.97
CA VAL A 207 3.17 0.30 -14.26
C VAL A 207 4.56 0.65 -14.77
N TRP A 208 5.49 1.05 -13.88
CA TRP A 208 6.88 1.30 -14.24
C TRP A 208 7.57 0.02 -14.76
N LEU A 209 7.40 -1.12 -14.09
CA LEU A 209 7.95 -2.41 -14.54
C LEU A 209 7.38 -2.79 -15.92
N ALA A 210 6.08 -2.58 -16.15
CA ALA A 210 5.44 -2.84 -17.44
C ALA A 210 6.01 -1.94 -18.55
N GLY A 211 6.18 -0.64 -18.29
CA GLY A 211 6.78 0.31 -19.23
C GLY A 211 8.23 -0.04 -19.58
N VAL A 212 9.05 -0.35 -18.57
CA VAL A 212 10.45 -0.79 -18.77
C VAL A 212 10.52 -2.10 -19.56
N ALA A 213 9.62 -3.06 -19.28
CA ALA A 213 9.55 -4.32 -20.02
C ALA A 213 9.25 -4.08 -21.51
N LEU A 214 8.25 -3.23 -21.80
CA LEU A 214 7.86 -2.90 -23.17
C LEU A 214 9.00 -2.19 -23.92
N GLY A 215 9.65 -1.22 -23.30
CA GLY A 215 10.80 -0.52 -23.88
C GLY A 215 11.99 -1.45 -24.12
N ALA A 216 12.31 -2.34 -23.19
CA ALA A 216 13.37 -3.34 -23.36
C ALA A 216 13.06 -4.30 -24.51
N LEU A 217 11.81 -4.76 -24.63
CA LEU A 217 11.37 -5.63 -25.72
C LEU A 217 11.45 -4.91 -27.09
N ALA A 218 11.09 -3.63 -27.13
CA ALA A 218 11.19 -2.81 -28.33
C ALA A 218 12.65 -2.65 -28.78
N LEU A 219 13.57 -2.35 -27.85
CA LEU A 219 15.00 -2.27 -28.12
C LEU A 219 15.60 -3.59 -28.60
N ALA A 220 15.05 -4.73 -28.18
CA ALA A 220 15.46 -6.03 -28.67
C ALA A 220 15.12 -6.27 -30.15
N ARG A 221 14.14 -5.53 -30.70
CA ARG A 221 13.73 -5.62 -32.11
C ARG A 221 14.36 -4.56 -33.02
N ARG A 222 15.22 -3.69 -32.48
CA ARG A 222 15.77 -2.53 -33.20
C ARG A 222 16.57 -2.86 -34.46
N ALA A 223 17.19 -4.05 -34.52
CA ALA A 223 17.98 -4.47 -35.68
C ALA A 223 17.08 -4.93 -36.84
N ASP A 224 15.91 -5.48 -36.51
CA ASP A 224 14.92 -5.97 -37.48
C ASP A 224 14.03 -4.82 -37.97
N ASP A 225 13.59 -3.95 -37.04
CA ASP A 225 12.75 -2.80 -37.35
C ASP A 225 13.07 -1.61 -36.42
N PRO A 226 13.89 -0.64 -36.86
CA PRO A 226 14.26 0.51 -36.04
C PRO A 226 13.09 1.46 -35.78
N ARG A 227 12.10 1.53 -36.68
CA ARG A 227 10.91 2.37 -36.48
C ARG A 227 10.02 1.79 -35.39
N ALA A 228 9.76 0.48 -35.44
CA ALA A 228 9.03 -0.20 -34.39
C ALA A 228 9.75 -0.14 -33.03
N ALA A 229 11.08 -0.13 -33.01
CA ALA A 229 11.83 0.07 -31.77
C ALA A 229 11.64 1.48 -31.17
N VAL A 230 11.69 2.54 -31.99
CA VAL A 230 11.43 3.91 -31.53
C VAL A 230 10.00 4.04 -31.01
N ILE A 231 9.01 3.55 -31.77
CA ILE A 231 7.60 3.56 -31.36
C ILE A 231 7.41 2.75 -30.06
N GLY A 232 8.00 1.57 -29.97
CA GLY A 232 7.88 0.71 -28.79
C GLY A 232 8.55 1.28 -27.55
N VAL A 233 9.67 2.02 -27.68
CA VAL A 233 10.26 2.77 -26.56
C VAL A 233 9.37 3.94 -26.16
N ALA A 234 8.82 4.70 -27.12
CA ALA A 234 7.88 5.77 -26.83
C ALA A 234 6.64 5.25 -26.10
N LEU A 235 6.09 4.12 -26.54
CA LEU A 235 5.00 3.40 -25.86
C LEU A 235 5.43 2.89 -24.49
N GLY A 236 6.65 2.38 -24.33
CA GLY A 236 7.17 1.96 -23.02
C GLY A 236 7.20 3.11 -22.02
N VAL A 237 7.57 4.31 -22.45
CA VAL A 237 7.60 5.52 -21.61
C VAL A 237 6.20 6.09 -21.35
N SER A 238 5.31 6.05 -22.35
CA SER A 238 3.98 6.65 -22.25
C SER A 238 2.93 5.73 -21.62
N LEU A 239 3.09 4.40 -21.70
CA LEU A 239 2.14 3.43 -21.15
C LEU A 239 1.90 3.65 -19.64
N PRO A 240 2.91 3.83 -18.78
CA PRO A 240 2.68 4.10 -17.37
C PRO A 240 1.85 5.37 -17.14
N VAL A 241 2.14 6.44 -17.89
CA VAL A 241 1.37 7.69 -17.84
C VAL A 241 -0.07 7.47 -18.28
N ALA A 242 -0.29 6.75 -19.39
CA ALA A 242 -1.61 6.46 -19.91
C ALA A 242 -2.44 5.63 -18.93
N LEU A 243 -1.85 4.63 -18.26
CA LEU A 243 -2.54 3.82 -17.26
C LEU A 243 -2.92 4.63 -16.02
N ILE A 244 -2.01 5.49 -15.53
CA ILE A 244 -2.30 6.36 -14.39
C ILE A 244 -3.34 7.43 -14.76
N ALA A 245 -3.26 8.02 -15.96
CA ALA A 245 -4.22 8.99 -16.45
C ALA A 245 -5.62 8.37 -16.66
N ALA A 246 -5.69 7.17 -17.25
CA ALA A 246 -6.94 6.42 -17.40
C ALA A 246 -7.53 6.05 -16.04
N GLY A 247 -6.71 5.56 -15.11
CA GLY A 247 -7.15 5.27 -13.74
C GLY A 247 -7.68 6.52 -13.04
N THR A 248 -7.05 7.68 -13.25
CA THR A 248 -7.51 8.97 -12.69
C THR A 248 -8.84 9.38 -13.32
N GLY A 249 -8.96 9.32 -14.66
CA GLY A 249 -10.17 9.72 -15.37
C GLY A 249 -11.37 8.80 -15.13
N TRP A 250 -11.13 7.57 -14.66
CA TRP A 250 -12.16 6.62 -14.27
C TRP A 250 -12.37 6.56 -12.76
N HIS A 251 -11.78 7.49 -11.99
CA HIS A 251 -11.92 7.57 -10.54
C HIS A 251 -11.51 6.27 -9.82
N LEU A 252 -10.53 5.56 -10.39
CA LEU A 252 -10.01 4.30 -9.86
C LEU A 252 -8.80 4.51 -8.95
N LEU A 253 -8.17 5.68 -9.00
CA LEU A 253 -7.01 5.99 -8.17
C LEU A 253 -7.43 6.75 -6.91
N PRO A 254 -6.85 6.43 -5.75
CA PRO A 254 -7.11 7.12 -4.49
C PRO A 254 -6.28 8.41 -4.37
N PHE A 255 -6.01 9.10 -5.48
CA PHE A 255 -5.31 10.38 -5.53
C PHE A 255 -5.40 10.97 -6.94
N ARG A 256 -5.34 12.30 -7.04
CA ARG A 256 -5.16 12.99 -8.34
C ARG A 256 -3.68 13.29 -8.58
N PRO A 257 -3.01 12.58 -9.50
CA PRO A 257 -1.60 12.84 -9.79
C PRO A 257 -1.41 14.24 -10.39
N GLY A 258 -0.55 15.04 -9.77
CA GLY A 258 -0.10 16.32 -10.33
C GLY A 258 0.83 16.13 -11.53
N ALA A 259 1.05 17.21 -12.29
CA ALA A 259 1.96 17.22 -13.44
C ALA A 259 3.38 16.71 -13.11
N GLY A 260 3.86 17.01 -11.90
CA GLY A 260 5.16 16.53 -11.41
C GLY A 260 5.24 15.00 -11.29
N THR A 261 4.14 14.33 -10.93
CA THR A 261 4.07 12.87 -10.84
C THR A 261 4.19 12.23 -12.22
N PHE A 262 3.48 12.77 -13.22
CA PHE A 262 3.58 12.31 -14.60
C PHE A 262 4.99 12.51 -15.17
N ALA A 263 5.57 13.70 -14.97
CA ALA A 263 6.94 13.97 -15.39
C ALA A 263 7.96 13.02 -14.71
N GLY A 264 7.81 12.82 -13.40
CA GLY A 264 8.63 11.88 -12.64
C GLY A 264 8.53 10.44 -13.16
N LEU A 265 7.32 9.98 -13.48
CA LEU A 265 7.09 8.64 -14.02
C LEU A 265 7.68 8.44 -15.42
N VAL A 266 7.54 9.45 -16.30
CA VAL A 266 8.18 9.48 -17.63
C VAL A 266 9.70 9.37 -17.49
N VAL A 267 10.29 10.21 -16.65
CA VAL A 267 11.75 10.24 -16.43
C VAL A 267 12.22 8.92 -15.83
N ALA A 268 11.54 8.40 -14.80
CA ALA A 268 11.89 7.14 -14.17
C ALA A 268 11.81 5.96 -15.14
N THR A 269 10.80 5.94 -16.01
CA THR A 269 10.62 4.87 -17.01
C THR A 269 11.68 4.97 -18.10
N ALA A 270 11.95 6.18 -18.62
CA ALA A 270 13.01 6.42 -19.59
C ALA A 270 14.39 6.02 -19.04
N LEU A 271 14.70 6.39 -17.79
CA LEU A 271 15.93 5.98 -17.10
C LEU A 271 15.99 4.47 -16.88
N GLY A 272 14.86 3.82 -16.57
CA GLY A 272 14.77 2.37 -16.45
C GLY A 272 15.11 1.67 -17.77
N ILE A 273 14.51 2.10 -18.87
CA ILE A 273 14.77 1.57 -20.22
C ILE A 273 16.24 1.81 -20.60
N ALA A 274 16.74 3.04 -20.43
CA ALA A 274 18.14 3.38 -20.72
C ALA A 274 19.12 2.59 -19.86
N GLY A 275 18.82 2.38 -18.58
CA GLY A 275 19.63 1.59 -17.67
C GLY A 275 19.72 0.12 -18.08
N VAL A 276 18.60 -0.47 -18.51
CA VAL A 276 18.56 -1.84 -19.06
C VAL A 276 19.37 -1.92 -20.36
N ALA A 277 19.17 -0.96 -21.26
CA ALA A 277 19.88 -0.86 -22.53
C ALA A 277 21.41 -0.76 -22.34
N ALA A 278 21.85 0.12 -21.44
CA ALA A 278 23.26 0.34 -21.14
C ALA A 278 23.89 -0.89 -20.48
N ARG A 279 23.20 -1.51 -19.52
CA ARG A 279 23.67 -2.70 -18.80
C ARG A 279 23.91 -3.87 -19.74
N ASP A 280 22.93 -4.16 -20.60
CA ASP A 280 22.98 -5.33 -21.47
C ASP A 280 23.64 -5.02 -22.81
N ARG A 281 24.20 -3.81 -22.98
CA ARG A 281 24.88 -3.33 -24.19
C ARG A 281 24.06 -3.57 -25.45
N LEU A 282 22.75 -3.40 -25.31
CA LEU A 282 21.76 -3.67 -26.34
C LEU A 282 21.76 -5.12 -26.90
N HIS A 283 22.30 -6.11 -26.19
CA HIS A 283 22.26 -7.50 -26.67
C HIS A 283 20.82 -8.03 -26.74
N THR A 284 20.36 -8.46 -27.92
CA THR A 284 18.96 -8.80 -28.20
C THR A 284 18.38 -9.82 -27.23
N ASP A 285 19.07 -10.95 -27.02
CA ASP A 285 18.55 -12.01 -26.14
C ASP A 285 18.50 -11.59 -24.67
N ALA A 286 19.48 -10.79 -24.24
CA ALA A 286 19.54 -10.29 -22.86
C ALA A 286 18.40 -9.30 -22.60
N LEU A 287 18.10 -8.41 -23.56
CA LEU A 287 16.97 -7.50 -23.50
C LEU A 287 15.62 -8.24 -23.46
N ARG A 288 15.44 -9.29 -24.27
CA ARG A 288 14.23 -10.14 -24.22
C ARG A 288 14.10 -10.84 -22.88
N GLU A 289 15.20 -11.37 -22.35
CA GLU A 289 15.21 -12.02 -21.04
C GLU A 289 14.85 -11.03 -19.92
N ARG A 290 15.42 -9.81 -19.95
CA ARG A 290 15.06 -8.75 -19.00
C ARG A 290 13.60 -8.34 -19.11
N ALA A 291 13.11 -8.11 -20.33
CA ALA A 291 11.71 -7.78 -20.56
C ALA A 291 10.79 -8.82 -19.92
N ARG A 292 11.06 -10.12 -20.12
CA ARG A 292 10.30 -11.21 -19.46
C ARG A 292 10.33 -11.11 -17.94
N TYR A 293 11.48 -10.83 -17.35
CA TYR A 293 11.59 -10.70 -15.90
C TYR A 293 10.87 -9.47 -15.33
N PHE A 294 10.94 -8.33 -16.03
CA PHE A 294 10.18 -7.12 -15.66
C PHE A 294 8.67 -7.36 -15.80
N SER A 295 8.23 -7.97 -16.90
CA SER A 295 6.82 -8.36 -17.10
C SER A 295 6.33 -9.32 -16.01
N LEU A 296 7.15 -10.30 -15.61
CA LEU A 296 6.80 -11.20 -14.52
C LEU A 296 6.66 -10.43 -13.19
N GLY A 297 7.58 -9.52 -12.89
CA GLY A 297 7.47 -8.65 -11.71
C GLY A 297 6.18 -7.83 -11.72
N ALA A 298 5.85 -7.20 -12.85
CA ALA A 298 4.60 -6.45 -13.01
C ALA A 298 3.36 -7.34 -12.76
N ALA A 299 3.33 -8.55 -13.33
CA ALA A 299 2.23 -9.48 -13.15
C ALA A 299 2.07 -9.98 -11.70
N LEU A 300 3.18 -10.28 -11.01
CA LEU A 300 3.17 -10.72 -9.61
C LEU A 300 2.75 -9.60 -8.64
N ILE A 301 2.94 -8.33 -9.00
CA ILE A 301 2.40 -7.20 -8.23
C ILE A 301 0.92 -6.98 -8.57
N ALA A 302 0.56 -7.04 -9.86
CA ALA A 302 -0.81 -6.80 -10.31
C ALA A 302 -1.79 -7.81 -9.73
N ALA A 303 -1.43 -9.09 -9.64
CA ALA A 303 -2.32 -10.14 -9.16
C ALA A 303 -2.94 -9.88 -7.77
N PRO A 304 -2.17 -9.65 -6.69
CA PRO A 304 -2.74 -9.38 -5.38
C PRO A 304 -3.41 -8.01 -5.29
N LEU A 305 -2.90 -6.99 -5.99
CA LEU A 305 -3.51 -5.65 -5.98
C LEU A 305 -4.90 -5.68 -6.61
N VAL A 306 -5.04 -6.26 -7.81
CA VAL A 306 -6.33 -6.36 -8.50
C VAL A 306 -7.28 -7.28 -7.76
N ALA A 307 -6.81 -8.45 -7.29
CA ALA A 307 -7.66 -9.39 -6.56
C ALA A 307 -8.16 -8.78 -5.23
N GLY A 308 -7.28 -8.12 -4.47
CA GLY A 308 -7.65 -7.44 -3.24
C GLY A 308 -8.65 -6.31 -3.47
N GLU A 309 -8.41 -5.49 -4.50
CA GLU A 309 -9.28 -4.36 -4.84
C GLU A 309 -10.67 -4.79 -5.29
N VAL A 310 -10.75 -5.77 -6.20
CA VAL A 310 -12.04 -6.30 -6.67
C VAL A 310 -12.82 -6.90 -5.50
N TRP A 311 -12.14 -7.64 -4.62
CA TRP A 311 -12.81 -8.25 -3.48
C TRP A 311 -13.26 -7.22 -2.44
N ALA A 312 -12.44 -6.21 -2.14
CA ALA A 312 -12.81 -5.12 -1.24
C ALA A 312 -14.07 -4.37 -1.74
N ARG A 313 -14.20 -4.18 -3.06
CA ARG A 313 -15.40 -3.57 -3.66
C ARG A 313 -16.63 -4.45 -3.53
N ILE A 314 -16.49 -5.76 -3.74
CA ILE A 314 -17.58 -6.73 -3.55
C ILE A 314 -18.06 -6.73 -2.10
N ASP A 315 -17.13 -6.77 -1.15
CA ASP A 315 -17.46 -6.73 0.29
C ASP A 315 -18.20 -5.45 0.67
N TYR A 316 -17.74 -4.30 0.13
CA TYR A 316 -18.36 -3.01 0.36
C TYR A 316 -19.78 -2.95 -0.18
N HIS A 317 -19.98 -3.35 -1.45
CA HIS A 317 -21.31 -3.41 -2.07
C HIS A 317 -22.25 -4.32 -1.29
N TRP A 318 -21.79 -5.52 -0.93
CA TRP A 318 -22.60 -6.46 -0.15
C TRP A 318 -22.96 -5.93 1.24
N THR A 319 -22.03 -5.26 1.91
CA THR A 319 -22.27 -4.71 3.25
C THR A 319 -23.23 -3.53 3.21
N ARG A 320 -23.00 -2.55 2.32
CA ARG A 320 -23.82 -1.33 2.29
C ARG A 320 -25.14 -1.55 1.57
N ASP A 321 -25.09 -2.02 0.33
CA ASP A 321 -26.24 -2.00 -0.59
C ASP A 321 -27.16 -3.20 -0.43
N VAL A 322 -26.73 -4.23 0.31
CA VAL A 322 -27.52 -5.45 0.54
C VAL A 322 -27.83 -5.62 2.02
N GLN A 323 -26.81 -5.68 2.88
CA GLN A 323 -27.01 -5.99 4.30
C GLN A 323 -27.55 -4.80 5.11
N ALA A 324 -26.94 -3.61 4.95
CA ALA A 324 -27.41 -2.43 5.66
C ALA A 324 -28.77 -1.97 5.16
N GLU A 325 -29.03 -2.05 3.85
CA GLU A 325 -30.35 -1.77 3.30
C GLU A 325 -31.44 -2.69 3.87
N ALA A 326 -31.17 -3.99 4.00
CA ALA A 326 -32.10 -4.91 4.65
C ALA A 326 -32.38 -4.57 6.13
N ILE A 327 -31.41 -3.97 6.83
CA ILE A 327 -31.62 -3.43 8.19
C ILE A 327 -32.50 -2.18 8.11
N ASN A 328 -32.21 -1.24 7.20
CA ASN A 328 -32.98 -0.01 7.03
C ASN A 328 -34.46 -0.31 6.71
N GLU A 329 -34.74 -1.21 5.77
CA GLU A 329 -36.12 -1.64 5.47
C GLU A 329 -36.82 -2.28 6.68
N ALA A 330 -36.08 -2.99 7.53
CA ALA A 330 -36.62 -3.56 8.77
C ALA A 330 -36.91 -2.49 9.83
N MET A 331 -36.05 -1.48 9.92
CA MET A 331 -36.26 -0.31 10.78
C MET A 331 -37.54 0.43 10.40
N GLU A 332 -37.78 0.65 9.10
CA GLU A 332 -39.02 1.28 8.62
C GLU A 332 -40.27 0.47 8.98
N ARG A 333 -40.22 -0.87 8.84
CA ARG A 333 -41.34 -1.74 9.25
C ARG A 333 -41.59 -1.70 10.75
N TYR A 334 -40.54 -1.61 11.56
CA TYR A 334 -40.64 -1.48 13.00
C TYR A 334 -41.26 -0.13 13.38
N TYR A 335 -40.75 0.97 12.79
CA TYR A 335 -41.25 2.32 13.00
C TYR A 335 -42.73 2.43 12.68
N ALA A 336 -43.18 1.87 11.54
CA ALA A 336 -44.59 1.89 11.14
C ALA A 336 -45.55 1.23 12.15
N ARG A 337 -45.05 0.41 13.09
CA ARG A 337 -45.85 -0.22 14.15
C ARG A 337 -45.72 0.47 15.51
N ALA A 338 -44.52 0.94 15.84
CA ALA A 338 -44.19 1.45 17.17
C ALA A 338 -44.11 2.98 17.25
N ASP A 339 -44.12 3.66 16.10
CA ASP A 339 -43.92 5.12 15.93
C ASP A 339 -42.57 5.63 16.50
N LEU A 340 -41.63 4.69 16.71
CA LEU A 340 -40.28 4.89 17.22
C LEU A 340 -39.37 3.81 16.64
N TYR A 341 -38.09 4.13 16.44
CA TYR A 341 -37.06 3.15 16.12
C TYR A 341 -36.66 2.35 17.38
N PRO A 342 -36.18 1.09 17.23
CA PRO A 342 -35.80 0.26 18.37
C PRO A 342 -34.62 0.85 19.17
N ASP A 343 -34.44 0.43 20.42
CA ASP A 343 -33.27 0.83 21.21
C ASP A 343 -32.03 0.01 20.81
N GLU A 344 -32.23 -1.27 20.46
CA GLU A 344 -31.17 -2.16 20.00
C GLU A 344 -31.54 -2.87 18.68
N LEU A 345 -30.55 -3.16 17.85
CA LEU A 345 -30.77 -3.92 16.60
C LEU A 345 -31.45 -5.28 16.85
N THR A 346 -31.20 -5.92 17.98
CA THR A 346 -31.80 -7.21 18.35
C THR A 346 -33.32 -7.16 18.49
N ASP A 347 -33.90 -5.97 18.72
CA ASP A 347 -35.34 -5.79 18.82
C ASP A 347 -36.04 -6.03 17.48
N LEU A 348 -35.36 -5.81 16.35
CA LEU A 348 -35.87 -6.17 15.02
C LEU A 348 -36.06 -7.69 14.88
N VAL A 349 -35.23 -8.49 15.55
CA VAL A 349 -35.36 -9.95 15.57
C VAL A 349 -36.47 -10.37 16.54
N ALA A 350 -36.52 -9.76 17.72
CA ALA A 350 -37.57 -10.03 18.70
C ALA A 350 -38.97 -9.66 18.17
N GLY A 351 -39.07 -8.57 17.42
CA GLY A 351 -40.29 -8.10 16.76
C GLY A 351 -40.69 -8.86 15.50
N GLY A 352 -39.83 -9.77 15.01
CA GLY A 352 -40.09 -10.59 13.82
C GLY A 352 -39.88 -9.87 12.48
N ASP A 353 -39.28 -8.67 12.47
CA ASP A 353 -38.95 -7.93 11.24
C ASP A 353 -37.75 -8.51 10.50
N MET A 354 -36.89 -9.22 11.23
CA MET A 354 -35.71 -9.91 10.71
C MET A 354 -35.55 -11.27 11.38
N ARG A 355 -34.97 -12.23 10.65
CA ARG A 355 -34.61 -13.55 11.20
C ARG A 355 -33.35 -13.49 12.09
N SER A 356 -32.41 -12.63 11.71
CA SER A 356 -31.13 -12.42 12.38
C SER A 356 -30.52 -11.12 11.88
N ILE A 357 -29.72 -10.46 12.71
CA ILE A 357 -28.96 -9.28 12.29
C ILE A 357 -27.77 -9.70 11.43
N PRO A 358 -27.66 -9.21 10.18
CA PRO A 358 -26.54 -9.55 9.32
C PRO A 358 -25.25 -8.92 9.85
N THR A 359 -24.12 -9.58 9.55
CA THR A 359 -22.78 -9.09 9.87
C THR A 359 -22.12 -8.52 8.61
N PRO A 360 -21.42 -7.37 8.69
CA PRO A 360 -20.61 -6.84 7.59
C PRO A 360 -19.71 -7.91 6.97
N ALA A 361 -19.67 -7.98 5.63
CA ALA A 361 -18.86 -8.94 4.88
C ALA A 361 -17.39 -8.50 4.71
N ILE A 362 -16.95 -7.52 5.50
CA ILE A 362 -15.67 -6.84 5.32
C ILE A 362 -14.51 -7.70 5.83
N GLY A 363 -13.53 -7.95 4.95
CA GLY A 363 -12.28 -8.59 5.35
C GLY A 363 -12.43 -10.05 5.75
N PHE A 364 -11.42 -10.55 6.47
CA PHE A 364 -11.34 -11.96 6.85
C PHE A 364 -11.86 -12.24 8.27
N GLY A 365 -12.56 -11.28 8.90
CA GLY A 365 -13.27 -11.45 10.18
C GLY A 365 -12.40 -11.69 11.42
N PHE A 366 -11.07 -11.82 11.29
CA PHE A 366 -10.15 -12.03 12.43
C PHE A 366 -9.48 -10.73 12.92
N LEU A 367 -9.69 -9.60 12.24
CA LEU A 367 -9.12 -8.28 12.58
C LEU A 367 -10.19 -7.24 12.96
N TYR A 368 -11.45 -7.60 12.90
CA TYR A 368 -12.59 -6.71 13.13
C TYR A 368 -13.74 -7.50 13.77
N ASP A 369 -14.48 -6.86 14.68
CA ASP A 369 -15.56 -7.49 15.46
C ASP A 369 -16.78 -7.89 14.62
N GLY A 370 -16.85 -7.45 13.36
CA GLY A 370 -17.81 -7.95 12.38
C GLY A 370 -19.25 -7.53 12.64
N LYS A 371 -19.48 -6.35 13.23
CA LYS A 371 -20.82 -5.85 13.59
C LYS A 371 -21.12 -4.49 12.96
N PHE A 372 -22.40 -4.20 12.79
CA PHE A 372 -22.87 -2.84 12.60
C PHE A 372 -22.94 -2.12 13.96
N HIS A 373 -22.51 -0.86 13.99
CA HIS A 373 -22.70 0.03 15.12
C HIS A 373 -24.04 0.75 14.95
N TYR A 374 -24.91 0.68 15.95
CA TYR A 374 -26.24 1.26 15.91
C TYR A 374 -26.41 2.23 17.08
N THR A 375 -27.05 3.37 16.82
CA THR A 375 -27.42 4.33 17.85
C THR A 375 -28.80 4.88 17.53
N SER A 376 -29.76 4.65 18.45
CA SER A 376 -31.11 5.19 18.35
C SER A 376 -31.20 6.59 18.94
N PHE A 377 -31.99 7.44 18.30
CA PHE A 377 -32.39 8.77 18.79
C PHE A 377 -33.92 8.88 18.94
N GLY A 378 -34.63 7.74 18.97
CA GLY A 378 -36.09 7.68 19.03
C GLY A 378 -36.73 7.78 17.64
N THR A 379 -36.79 8.98 17.07
CA THR A 379 -37.40 9.22 15.74
C THR A 379 -36.39 9.30 14.59
N SER A 380 -35.10 9.12 14.90
CA SER A 380 -34.03 8.90 13.93
C SER A 380 -33.00 7.90 14.47
N TYR A 381 -32.11 7.42 13.61
CA TYR A 381 -31.03 6.53 14.01
C TYR A 381 -29.76 6.70 13.17
N LEU A 382 -28.64 6.28 13.75
CA LEU A 382 -27.35 6.10 13.08
C LEU A 382 -27.05 4.61 12.94
N LEU A 383 -26.78 4.15 11.73
CA LEU A 383 -26.28 2.80 11.47
C LEU A 383 -24.91 2.90 10.79
N ALA A 384 -23.89 2.26 11.35
CA ALA A 384 -22.52 2.42 10.90
C ALA A 384 -21.74 1.11 10.79
N PHE A 385 -20.74 1.09 9.91
CA PHE A 385 -19.79 -0.02 9.78
C PHE A 385 -18.44 0.45 9.29
N THR A 386 -17.38 -0.28 9.64
CA THR A 386 -16.03 0.01 9.15
C THR A 386 -15.80 -0.63 7.78
N ALA A 387 -15.09 0.04 6.88
CA ALA A 387 -14.79 -0.48 5.54
C ALA A 387 -13.28 -0.38 5.22
N PRO A 388 -12.75 -1.12 4.23
CA PRO A 388 -11.30 -1.19 3.98
C PRO A 388 -10.66 0.16 3.62
N ARG A 389 -11.45 1.09 3.09
CA ARG A 389 -11.03 2.43 2.62
C ARG A 389 -11.68 3.58 3.38
N TRP A 390 -12.62 3.28 4.26
CA TRP A 390 -13.30 4.25 5.09
C TRP A 390 -12.94 4.02 6.54
N VAL A 391 -12.78 5.10 7.27
CA VAL A 391 -12.71 5.02 8.72
C VAL A 391 -14.00 4.39 9.24
N GLU A 392 -15.13 4.91 8.78
CA GLU A 392 -16.47 4.42 9.08
C GLU A 392 -17.46 4.96 8.03
N CYS A 393 -18.42 4.12 7.64
CA CYS A 393 -19.57 4.47 6.82
C CYS A 393 -20.79 4.57 7.73
N HIS A 394 -21.55 5.65 7.63
CA HIS A 394 -22.76 5.85 8.43
C HIS A 394 -23.97 6.09 7.53
N TYR A 395 -25.10 5.51 7.90
CA TYR A 395 -26.42 5.87 7.43
C TYR A 395 -27.09 6.68 8.54
N ASN A 396 -27.59 7.87 8.20
CA ASN A 396 -28.38 8.71 9.08
C ASN A 396 -29.80 8.76 8.53
N SER A 397 -30.78 8.23 9.27
CA SER A 397 -32.16 8.29 8.81
C SER A 397 -32.66 9.73 8.81
N PRO A 398 -33.54 10.11 7.87
CA PRO A 398 -34.19 11.42 7.92
C PRO A 398 -34.97 11.58 9.25
N PHE A 399 -35.02 12.80 9.77
CA PHE A 399 -35.83 13.10 10.96
C PHE A 399 -37.31 13.10 10.57
N HIS A 400 -38.09 12.17 11.11
CA HIS A 400 -39.54 12.10 10.86
C HIS A 400 -40.36 13.18 11.62
N GLY A 401 -39.78 14.36 11.88
CA GLY A 401 -40.28 15.31 12.87
C GLY A 401 -40.62 16.73 12.43
N ASP A 402 -39.85 17.40 11.56
CA ASP A 402 -39.89 18.88 11.50
C ASP A 402 -39.46 19.53 10.16
N LEU A 403 -39.52 18.83 9.02
CA LEU A 403 -39.19 19.46 7.73
C LEU A 403 -40.36 19.34 6.77
N ASP A 404 -41.08 20.45 6.59
CA ASP A 404 -41.95 20.63 5.43
C ASP A 404 -41.03 20.59 4.19
N GLU A 405 -41.17 19.54 3.37
CA GLU A 405 -40.39 19.32 2.13
C GLU A 405 -40.45 20.52 1.15
N GLU A 406 -41.40 21.44 1.34
CA GLU A 406 -41.61 22.63 0.53
C GLU A 406 -40.65 23.81 0.84
N GLU A 407 -39.87 23.77 1.94
CA GLU A 407 -38.92 24.83 2.31
C GLU A 407 -37.43 24.52 2.06
N LEU A 408 -37.10 23.30 1.62
CA LEU A 408 -35.71 22.90 1.33
C LEU A 408 -35.29 23.31 -0.09
N ASP A 409 -34.15 23.98 -0.21
CA ASP A 409 -33.50 24.23 -1.50
C ASP A 409 -33.22 22.88 -2.18
N PRO A 410 -33.46 22.69 -3.49
CA PRO A 410 -33.10 21.47 -4.21
C PRO A 410 -31.65 20.98 -4.01
N GLU A 411 -30.68 21.86 -3.68
CA GLU A 411 -29.33 21.41 -3.27
C GLU A 411 -29.30 20.77 -1.87
N ASP A 412 -30.08 21.29 -0.91
CA ASP A 412 -30.22 20.73 0.44
C ASP A 412 -31.09 19.46 0.44
N ALA A 413 -32.09 19.39 -0.43
CA ALA A 413 -32.88 18.19 -0.67
C ALA A 413 -32.04 17.06 -1.31
N ALA A 414 -31.16 17.39 -2.27
CA ALA A 414 -30.23 16.43 -2.85
C ALA A 414 -29.12 15.98 -1.86
N ALA A 415 -28.73 16.84 -0.92
CA ALA A 415 -27.82 16.47 0.18
C ALA A 415 -28.51 15.58 1.24
N LEU A 416 -29.83 15.75 1.43
CA LEU A 416 -30.68 14.85 2.23
C LEU A 416 -30.97 13.52 1.51
N GLU A 417 -31.00 13.49 0.16
CA GLU A 417 -31.20 12.27 -0.64
C GLU A 417 -30.06 11.25 -0.51
N SER A 418 -28.86 11.63 -0.04
CA SER A 418 -27.83 10.65 0.35
C SER A 418 -27.75 10.49 1.88
N ALA A 419 -28.69 9.73 2.44
CA ALA A 419 -28.67 9.32 3.86
C ALA A 419 -27.36 8.62 4.29
N TRP A 420 -26.58 8.14 3.32
CA TRP A 420 -25.24 7.58 3.53
C TRP A 420 -24.15 8.66 3.54
N SER A 421 -23.34 8.67 4.60
CA SER A 421 -22.11 9.48 4.71
C SER A 421 -21.00 9.03 3.76
N CYS A 422 -21.15 7.86 3.15
CA CYS A 422 -20.17 7.30 2.22
C CYS A 422 -20.77 7.09 0.82
N PRO A 423 -20.16 7.63 -0.26
CA PRO A 423 -20.64 7.55 -1.62
C PRO A 423 -20.80 6.12 -2.12
N SER A 424 -21.64 5.96 -3.14
CA SER A 424 -21.96 4.69 -3.81
C SER A 424 -20.72 3.87 -4.18
N ASN A 425 -19.64 4.57 -4.51
CA ASN A 425 -18.30 4.04 -4.69
C ASN A 425 -17.42 4.41 -3.48
N PRO A 426 -16.43 3.57 -3.09
CA PRO A 426 -15.43 3.96 -2.09
C PRO A 426 -14.80 5.30 -2.43
N PRO A 427 -14.29 6.05 -1.43
CA PRO A 427 -13.84 7.41 -1.66
C PRO A 427 -12.66 7.38 -2.63
N GLU A 428 -12.65 8.34 -3.54
CA GLU A 428 -11.37 8.93 -3.92
C GLU A 428 -10.76 9.50 -2.64
N LEU A 429 -9.79 8.81 -2.06
CA LEU A 429 -8.94 9.44 -1.08
C LEU A 429 -8.20 10.58 -1.82
N TRP A 430 -8.14 11.73 -1.18
CA TRP A 430 -7.68 13.00 -1.75
C TRP A 430 -6.24 12.95 -2.32
#